data_AF-A0A2K8U2B5-F1
#
_entry.id   AF-A0A2K8U2B5-F1
#
_cell.length_a   1.000
_cell.length_b   1.000
_cell.length_c   1.000
_cell.angle_alpha   90.00
_cell.angle_beta   90.00
_cell.angle_gamma   90.00
#
_symmetry.space_group_name_H-M   'P 1'
#
loop_
_entity.id
_entity.type
_entity.pdbx_description
1 polymer ?
#
loop_
_entity_poly.entity_id
_entity_poly.type
_entity_poly.pdbx_seq_one_letter_code
_entity_poly.pdbx_strand_id
1 'polypeptide(L)' 'MTACIHPIAEINQRAKDALIREVGVIDTIRFLNQFRAGSGDYTAERASLFRDMTASEIIAEIKSRRTGSV' A
#
# COMPACT_ATOMS: atom_id res chain seq x y z
N MET A 1 11.78 -37.60 14.05
CA MET A 1 10.93 -36.72 13.23
C MET A 1 11.86 -35.76 12.51
N THR A 2 12.10 -35.96 11.21
CA THR A 2 13.05 -35.12 10.45
C THR A 2 12.29 -33.90 9.95
N ALA A 3 12.65 -32.71 10.42
CA ALA A 3 12.05 -31.47 9.93
C ALA A 3 12.70 -31.09 8.60
N CYS A 4 11.91 -31.02 7.53
CA CYS A 4 12.36 -30.46 6.25
C CYS A 4 12.36 -28.93 6.37
N ILE A 5 13.55 -28.33 6.36
CA ILE A 5 13.68 -26.86 6.39
C ILE A 5 13.45 -26.33 4.98
N HIS A 6 12.41 -25.53 4.83
CA HIS A 6 12.09 -24.86 3.58
C HIS A 6 12.74 -23.47 3.54
N PRO A 7 13.17 -22.97 2.38
CA PRO A 7 13.63 -21.60 2.25
C PRO A 7 12.57 -20.61 2.76
N ILE A 8 13.03 -19.56 3.47
CA ILE A 8 12.12 -18.51 3.98
C ILE A 8 11.31 -17.86 2.86
N ALA A 9 11.88 -17.71 1.66
CA ALA A 9 11.16 -17.20 0.51
C ALA A 9 9.94 -18.06 0.14
N GLU A 10 10.07 -19.38 0.22
CA GLU A 10 8.99 -20.32 -0.08
C GLU A 10 7.89 -20.28 1.00
N ILE A 11 8.30 -20.25 2.27
CA ILE A 11 7.37 -20.09 3.39
C ILE A 11 6.58 -18.77 3.25
N ASN A 12 7.27 -17.68 2.92
CA ASN A 12 6.65 -16.37 2.74
C ASN A 12 5.66 -16.34 1.58
N GLN A 13 5.97 -17.01 0.45
CA GLN A 13 5.03 -17.10 -0.67
C GLN A 13 3.78 -17.89 -0.27
N ARG A 14 3.95 -19.08 0.32
CA ARG A 14 2.83 -19.92 0.79
C ARG A 14 1.95 -19.17 1.79
N ALA A 15 2.55 -18.44 2.72
CA ALA A 15 1.81 -17.64 3.70
C ALA A 15 1.03 -16.49 3.03
N LYS A 16 1.65 -15.79 2.08
CA LYS A 16 0.97 -14.73 1.31
C LYS A 16 -0.22 -15.27 0.53
N ASP A 17 -0.06 -16.40 -0.17
CA ASP A 17 -1.13 -17.01 -0.95
C ASP A 17 -2.30 -17.46 -0.07
N ALA A 18 -2.00 -18.02 1.10
CA ALA A 18 -3.02 -18.39 2.09
C ALA A 18 -3.77 -17.15 2.59
N LEU A 19 -3.08 -16.08 2.97
CA LEU A 19 -3.72 -14.84 3.43
C LEU A 19 -4.61 -14.23 2.34
N ILE A 20 -4.13 -14.15 1.09
CA ILE A 20 -4.92 -13.60 -0.02
C ILE A 20 -6.21 -14.41 -0.21
N ARG A 21 -6.13 -15.74 -0.12
CA ARG A 21 -7.30 -16.61 -0.27
C ARG A 21 -8.32 -16.42 0.85
N GLU A 22 -7.88 -16.29 2.10
CA GLU A 22 -8.78 -16.27 3.25
C GLU A 22 -9.36 -14.87 3.55
N VAL A 23 -8.56 -13.80 3.39
CA VAL A 23 -8.96 -12.44 3.78
C VAL A 23 -8.92 -11.43 2.63
N GLY A 24 -8.51 -11.85 1.44
CA GLY A 24 -8.41 -10.97 0.27
C GLY A 24 -7.15 -10.10 0.27
N VAL A 25 -6.88 -9.48 -0.88
CA VAL A 25 -5.63 -8.74 -1.14
C VAL A 25 -5.48 -7.52 -0.25
N ILE A 26 -6.56 -6.75 -0.03
CA ILE A 26 -6.53 -5.51 0.74
C ILE A 26 -6.17 -5.78 2.20
N ASP A 27 -6.87 -6.72 2.84
CA ASP A 27 -6.62 -7.03 4.25
C ASP A 27 -5.31 -7.80 4.44
N THR A 28 -4.86 -8.58 3.45
CA THR A 28 -3.52 -9.17 3.45
C THR A 28 -2.43 -8.10 3.51
N ILE A 29 -2.51 -7.05 2.68
CA ILE A 29 -1.51 -5.96 2.70
C ILE A 29 -1.53 -5.24 4.04
N ARG A 30 -2.71 -4.93 4.58
CA ARG A 30 -2.85 -4.30 5.91
C ARG A 30 -2.27 -5.16 7.01
N PHE A 31 -2.49 -6.48 6.97
CA PHE A 31 -1.91 -7.44 7.90
C PHE A 31 -0.38 -7.45 7.83
N LEU A 32 0.19 -7.61 6.64
CA LEU A 32 1.65 -7.64 6.46
C LEU A 32 2.33 -6.34 6.91
N ASN A 33 1.66 -5.19 6.70
CA ASN A 33 2.17 -3.89 7.10
C ASN A 33 2.22 -3.69 8.63
N GLN A 34 1.55 -4.52 9.44
CA GLN A 34 1.65 -4.47 10.91
C GLN A 34 3.00 -4.97 11.43
N PHE A 35 3.63 -5.89 10.69
CA PHE A 35 4.89 -6.54 11.09
C PHE A 35 6.12 -5.88 10.46
N ARG A 36 5.92 -4.88 9.61
CA ARG A 36 6.99 -4.11 9.00
C ARG A 36 7.07 -2.76 9.68
N ALA A 37 8.27 -2.36 10.10
CA ALA A 37 8.52 -0.95 10.32
C ALA A 37 8.24 -0.25 8.98
N GLY A 38 7.27 0.67 8.96
CA GLY A 38 7.07 1.54 7.80
C GLY A 38 8.41 2.21 7.47
N SER A 39 8.78 2.23 6.19
CA SER A 39 9.94 2.97 5.70
C SER A 39 9.48 4.21 4.97
N GLY A 40 10.25 5.29 5.09
CA GLY A 40 9.92 6.58 4.49
C GLY A 40 9.33 7.56 5.50
N ASP A 41 9.43 8.84 5.18
CA ASP A 41 8.81 9.92 5.95
C ASP A 41 7.65 10.46 5.13
N TYR A 42 6.49 9.83 5.28
CA TYR A 42 5.28 10.26 4.57
C TYR A 42 4.96 11.74 4.86
N THR A 43 5.34 12.28 6.01
CA THR A 43 5.11 13.68 6.33
C THR A 43 5.99 14.59 5.46
N ALA A 44 7.28 14.29 5.37
CA ALA A 44 8.21 15.03 4.51
C ALA A 44 7.92 14.83 3.02
N GLU A 45 7.63 13.60 2.60
CA GLU A 45 7.29 13.25 1.22
C GLU A 45 6.00 13.93 0.78
N ARG A 46 4.94 13.89 1.60
CA ARG A 46 3.69 14.60 1.33
C ARG A 46 3.90 16.10 1.28
N ALA A 47 4.68 16.66 2.20
CA ALA A 47 5.01 18.08 2.20
C ALA A 47 5.73 18.49 0.91
N SER A 48 6.60 17.63 0.37
CA SER A 48 7.24 17.87 -0.93
C SER A 48 6.24 17.79 -2.09
N LEU A 49 5.34 16.80 -2.09
CA LEU A 49 4.39 16.57 -3.19
C LEU A 49 3.34 17.69 -3.32
N PHE A 50 2.95 18.32 -2.21
CA PHE A 50 1.86 19.30 -2.18
C PHE A 50 2.30 20.68 -1.70
N ARG A 51 3.61 20.95 -1.62
CA ARG A 51 4.18 22.20 -1.09
C ARG A 51 3.54 23.45 -1.70
N ASP A 52 3.35 23.39 -3.02
CA ASP A 52 2.93 24.52 -3.83
C ASP A 52 1.46 24.40 -4.26
N MET A 53 0.69 23.51 -3.63
CA MET A 53 -0.72 23.29 -3.95
C MET A 53 -1.60 23.60 -2.74
N THR A 54 -2.51 24.53 -2.90
CA THR A 54 -3.61 24.74 -1.97
C THR A 54 -4.68 23.67 -2.17
N ALA A 55 -5.42 23.38 -1.10
CA ALA A 55 -6.58 22.48 -1.18
C ALA A 55 -7.61 22.94 -2.24
N SER A 56 -7.78 24.26 -2.39
CA SER A 56 -8.68 24.85 -3.38
C SER A 56 -8.25 24.55 -4.81
N GLU A 57 -6.96 24.63 -5.12
CA GLU A 57 -6.41 24.30 -6.44
C GLU A 57 -6.56 22.81 -6.76
N ILE A 58 -6.32 21.94 -5.78
CA ILE A 58 -6.53 20.49 -5.92
C ILE A 58 -8.01 20.19 -6.22
N ILE A 59 -8.94 20.82 -5.50
CA ILE A 59 -10.37 20.65 -5.71
C ILE A 59 -10.81 21.17 -7.08
N ALA A 60 -10.26 22.30 -7.53
CA ALA A 60 -10.54 22.86 -8.85
C ALA A 60 -10.08 21.91 -9.97
N GLU A 61 -8.89 21.34 -9.85
CA GLU A 61 -8.34 20.36 -10.80
C GLU A 61 -9.21 19.09 -10.87
N ILE A 62 -9.63 18.55 -9.73
CA ILE A 62 -10.53 17.39 -9.67
C ILE A 62 -11.85 17.68 -10.39
N LYS A 63 -12.43 18.87 -10.17
CA LYS A 63 -13.68 19.27 -10.83
C LYS A 63 -13.48 19.44 -12.34
N SER A 64 -12.40 20.09 -12.76
CA SER A 64 -12.04 20.28 -14.17
C SER A 64 -11.94 18.95 -14.93
N ARG A 65 -11.27 17.95 -14.34
CA ARG A 65 -11.15 16.60 -14.91
C ARG A 65 -12.48 15.85 -14.99
N ARG A 66 -13.42 16.12 -14.08
CA ARG A 66 -14.77 15.53 -14.14
C ARG A 66 -15.65 16.18 -15.19
N THR A 67 -15.46 17.47 -15.46
CA THR A 67 -16.21 18.21 -16.49
C THR A 67 -15.60 18.07 -17.89
N GLY A 68 -14.34 17.65 -18.00
CA GLY A 68 -13.63 17.42 -19.27
C GLY A 68 -13.88 16.05 -19.94
N SER A 69 -14.82 15.24 -19.44
CA SER A 69 -15.41 14.13 -20.20
C SER A 69 -16.70 14.60 -20.87
N VAL A 70 -16.55 15.42 -21.92
CA VAL A 70 -17.53 15.61 -23.00
C VAL A 70 -16.77 15.66 -24.31
#